data_AF-A0A9E4Q3U7-F1
#
_entry.id   AF-A0A9E4Q3U7-F1
#
_cell.length_a   1.000
_cell.length_b   1.000
_cell.length_c   1.000
_cell.angle_alpha   90.00
_cell.angle_beta   90.00
_cell.angle_gamma   90.00
#
_symmetry.space_group_name_H-M   'P 1'
#
loop_
_entity.id
_entity.type
_entity.pdbx_description
1 polymer ?
#
loop_
_entity_poly.entity_id
_entity_poly.type
_entity_poly.pdbx_seq_one_letter_code
_entity_poly.pdbx_strand_id
1 'polypeptide(L)'
;SLFGGGNFRANATIGRAVRLSLRNIGGAIEGIASKSTMGQAGRITACIGEWEERSPWPPLHVRRGSALDESAVTVFGSQGSLNLTNVTCKTAEGLLSVLADSLDSPATNMLNGHPGSAEILLVLCPDFAAIIAGDGWSVEDAQEFIYQRTKAIPLSRFPKEMHPFLEGKERIVGDVVPLAAHPGQIIIVVAGGLGGLHAVACHPFAYSKAVTRTIAV
;
A
#
# COMPACT_ATOMS: atom_id res chain seq x y z
N SER A 1 -5.88 0.74 -17.33
CA SER A 1 -5.25 1.67 -16.35
C SER A 1 -6.02 1.62 -15.03
N LEU A 2 -5.33 1.44 -13.91
CA LEU A 2 -5.90 1.45 -12.54
C LEU A 2 -6.08 2.88 -12.02
N PHE A 3 -6.71 3.04 -10.84
CA PHE A 3 -6.87 4.33 -10.15
C PHE A 3 -7.49 5.44 -11.02
N GLY A 4 -8.53 5.10 -11.78
CA GLY A 4 -9.41 6.08 -12.43
C GLY A 4 -9.08 6.45 -13.88
N GLY A 5 -7.93 6.04 -14.44
CA GLY A 5 -7.56 6.42 -15.82
C GLY A 5 -8.17 5.55 -16.94
N GLY A 6 -8.65 4.34 -16.62
CA GLY A 6 -8.91 3.30 -17.64
C GLY A 6 -10.37 2.98 -17.97
N ASN A 7 -11.35 3.79 -17.57
CA ASN A 7 -12.78 3.52 -17.85
C ASN A 7 -13.30 2.14 -17.39
N PHE A 8 -12.72 1.54 -16.34
CA PHE A 8 -13.40 0.41 -15.66
C PHE A 8 -14.60 0.96 -14.89
N ARG A 9 -15.75 0.95 -15.56
CA ARG A 9 -17.02 1.51 -15.08
C ARG A 9 -17.34 1.04 -13.66
N ALA A 10 -17.11 -0.23 -13.35
CA ALA A 10 -17.35 -0.80 -12.02
C ALA A 10 -16.52 -0.09 -10.93
N ASN A 11 -15.20 -0.05 -11.07
CA ASN A 11 -14.29 0.60 -10.12
C ASN A 11 -14.62 2.09 -9.96
N ALA A 12 -14.85 2.79 -11.08
CA ALA A 12 -15.21 4.21 -11.05
C ALA A 12 -16.52 4.45 -10.28
N THR A 13 -17.54 3.60 -10.52
CA THR A 13 -18.86 3.69 -9.89
C THR A 13 -18.78 3.39 -8.40
N ILE A 14 -18.13 2.28 -8.01
CA ILE A 14 -17.98 1.87 -6.61
C ILE A 14 -17.20 2.93 -5.84
N GLY A 15 -16.02 3.33 -6.34
CA GLY A 15 -15.19 4.34 -5.69
C GLY A 15 -15.90 5.69 -5.58
N ARG A 16 -16.68 6.08 -6.59
CA ARG A 16 -17.48 7.32 -6.56
C ARG A 16 -18.63 7.23 -5.56
N ALA A 17 -19.35 6.11 -5.50
CA ALA A 17 -20.41 5.89 -4.54
C ALA A 17 -19.90 5.99 -3.10
N VAL A 18 -18.78 5.30 -2.79
CA VAL A 18 -18.13 5.40 -1.46
C VAL A 18 -17.76 6.85 -1.13
N ARG A 19 -17.17 7.58 -2.08
CA ARG A 19 -16.79 8.98 -1.85
C ARG A 19 -17.99 9.89 -1.56
N LEU A 20 -19.10 9.71 -2.30
CA LEU A 20 -20.33 10.47 -2.07
C LEU A 20 -20.96 10.12 -0.72
N SER A 21 -20.96 8.84 -0.33
CA SER A 21 -21.41 8.41 1.00
C SER A 21 -20.58 9.04 2.11
N LEU A 22 -19.25 9.05 2.00
CA LEU A 22 -18.37 9.71 2.98
C LEU A 22 -18.66 11.22 3.10
N ARG A 23 -18.94 11.90 1.99
CA ARG A 23 -19.21 13.35 1.99
C ARG A 23 -20.61 13.70 2.52
N ASN A 24 -21.63 12.98 2.06
CA ASN A 24 -23.03 13.33 2.32
C ASN A 24 -23.60 12.67 3.59
N ILE A 25 -23.06 11.52 3.99
CA ILE A 25 -23.52 10.74 5.16
C ILE A 25 -22.45 10.76 6.24
N GLY A 26 -21.20 10.46 5.88
CA GLY A 26 -20.07 10.40 6.82
C GLY A 26 -19.54 11.76 7.30
N GLY A 27 -20.14 12.87 6.84
CA GLY A 27 -19.80 14.21 7.29
C GLY A 27 -18.41 14.70 6.88
N ALA A 28 -17.77 14.11 5.85
CA ALA A 28 -16.45 14.52 5.36
C ALA A 28 -16.47 15.86 4.60
N ILE A 29 -16.97 16.91 5.25
CA ILE A 29 -17.10 18.27 4.74
C ILE A 29 -15.78 19.02 4.92
N GLU A 30 -15.35 19.70 3.86
CA GLU A 30 -14.12 20.50 3.84
C GLU A 30 -14.21 21.68 4.82
N GLY A 31 -13.13 21.91 5.56
CA GLY A 31 -13.08 22.95 6.60
C GLY A 31 -13.80 22.61 7.91
N ILE A 32 -14.58 21.52 7.95
CA ILE A 32 -15.28 21.06 9.15
C ILE A 32 -14.62 19.78 9.69
N ALA A 33 -14.89 18.65 9.05
CA ALA A 33 -14.36 17.35 9.46
C ALA A 33 -13.14 16.94 8.62
N SER A 34 -13.10 17.34 7.35
CA SER A 34 -11.94 17.06 6.50
C SER A 34 -10.83 18.07 6.77
N LYS A 35 -9.76 17.59 7.40
CA LYS A 35 -8.56 18.38 7.72
C LYS A 35 -7.46 18.33 6.66
N SER A 36 -7.70 17.70 5.50
CA SER A 36 -6.66 17.68 4.47
C SER A 36 -6.56 19.06 3.81
N THR A 37 -5.34 19.54 3.67
CA THR A 37 -5.00 20.78 2.97
C THR A 37 -4.65 20.53 1.50
N MET A 38 -4.19 19.32 1.17
CA MET A 38 -3.86 18.90 -0.19
C MET A 38 -4.86 17.85 -0.70
N GLY A 39 -5.21 17.97 -1.99
CA GLY A 39 -6.04 17.00 -2.70
C GLY A 39 -5.24 15.84 -3.29
N GLN A 40 -5.94 14.77 -3.66
CA GLN A 40 -5.40 13.63 -4.42
C GLN A 40 -6.52 12.99 -5.26
N ALA A 41 -6.20 12.34 -6.38
CA ALA A 41 -7.18 11.88 -7.37
C ALA A 41 -8.26 10.92 -6.80
N GLY A 42 -7.90 10.11 -5.81
CA GLY A 42 -8.80 9.24 -5.05
C GLY A 42 -9.90 9.96 -4.27
N ARG A 43 -9.82 11.30 -4.09
CA ARG A 43 -10.95 12.11 -3.60
C ARG A 43 -12.11 12.23 -4.58
N ILE A 44 -11.92 11.80 -5.84
CA ILE A 44 -12.99 11.69 -6.83
C ILE A 44 -13.53 10.26 -6.83
N THR A 45 -12.65 9.28 -6.97
CA THR A 45 -12.95 7.84 -6.97
C THR A 45 -11.68 7.03 -6.66
N ALA A 46 -11.79 6.02 -5.80
CA ALA A 46 -10.72 5.08 -5.50
C ALA A 46 -11.29 3.69 -5.24
N CYS A 47 -11.12 2.79 -6.19
CA CYS A 47 -11.45 1.37 -6.09
C CYS A 47 -10.64 0.62 -7.15
N ILE A 48 -10.13 -0.54 -6.79
CA ILE A 48 -9.44 -1.46 -7.69
C ILE A 48 -9.91 -2.89 -7.37
N GLY A 49 -9.89 -3.76 -8.37
CA GLY A 49 -9.95 -5.20 -8.17
C GLY A 49 -8.55 -5.78 -8.30
N GLU A 50 -8.26 -6.83 -7.54
CA GLU A 50 -7.10 -7.68 -7.81
C GLU A 50 -7.28 -8.33 -9.20
N TRP A 51 -6.17 -8.61 -9.88
CA TRP A 51 -6.17 -9.38 -11.12
C TRP A 51 -5.74 -10.81 -10.81
N GLU A 52 -6.65 -11.57 -10.21
CA GLU A 52 -6.37 -12.90 -9.65
C GLU A 52 -5.86 -13.87 -10.73
N GLU A 53 -6.43 -13.83 -11.94
CA GLU A 53 -6.04 -14.70 -13.05
C GLU A 53 -4.64 -14.41 -13.60
N ARG A 54 -4.03 -13.29 -13.19
CA ARG A 54 -2.65 -12.90 -13.55
C ARG A 54 -1.74 -12.77 -12.35
N SER A 55 -2.23 -13.08 -11.15
CA SER A 55 -1.42 -13.16 -9.95
C SER A 55 -0.76 -14.52 -9.87
N PRO A 56 0.56 -14.61 -9.57
CA PRO A 56 1.21 -15.88 -9.27
C PRO A 56 0.89 -16.38 -7.85
N TRP A 57 0.26 -15.56 -7.01
CA TRP A 57 -0.06 -15.86 -5.62
C TRP A 57 -1.56 -15.83 -5.36
N PRO A 58 -2.06 -16.54 -4.32
CA PRO A 58 -3.46 -16.46 -3.92
C PRO A 58 -3.91 -15.01 -3.63
N PRO A 59 -5.17 -14.66 -3.93
CA PRO A 59 -5.69 -13.31 -3.73
C PRO A 59 -5.69 -12.92 -2.24
N LEU A 60 -5.75 -11.62 -1.95
CA LEU A 60 -5.63 -11.10 -0.59
C LEU A 60 -6.69 -11.68 0.37
N HIS A 61 -7.91 -11.91 -0.11
CA HIS A 61 -8.99 -12.45 0.71
C HIS A 61 -8.71 -13.88 1.18
N VAL A 62 -8.20 -14.75 0.29
CA VAL A 62 -7.76 -16.11 0.62
C VAL A 62 -6.60 -16.07 1.61
N ARG A 63 -5.61 -15.20 1.37
CA ARG A 63 -4.48 -15.00 2.30
C ARG A 63 -4.91 -14.45 3.67
N ARG A 64 -6.13 -13.90 3.76
CA ARG A 64 -6.77 -13.44 5.02
C ARG A 64 -7.82 -14.41 5.56
N GLY A 65 -7.86 -15.65 5.04
CA GLY A 65 -8.65 -16.75 5.60
C GLY A 65 -10.06 -16.91 5.03
N SER A 66 -10.43 -16.18 3.99
CA SER A 66 -11.67 -16.43 3.23
C SER A 66 -11.52 -17.64 2.29
N ALA A 67 -12.62 -18.28 1.91
CA ALA A 67 -12.60 -19.33 0.91
C ALA A 67 -12.35 -18.75 -0.50
N LEU A 68 -11.86 -19.58 -1.44
CA LEU A 68 -11.50 -19.14 -2.79
C LEU A 68 -12.71 -18.67 -3.62
N ASP A 69 -13.90 -19.20 -3.33
CA ASP A 69 -15.16 -18.86 -3.99
C ASP A 69 -15.92 -17.73 -3.29
N GLU A 70 -15.40 -17.21 -2.17
CA GLU A 70 -15.99 -16.07 -1.46
C GLU A 70 -15.51 -14.74 -2.05
N SER A 71 -16.45 -13.81 -2.25
CA SER A 71 -16.09 -12.43 -2.54
C SER A 71 -15.77 -11.66 -1.27
N ALA A 72 -14.79 -10.75 -1.32
CA ALA A 72 -14.45 -9.89 -0.20
C ALA A 72 -14.06 -8.48 -0.63
N VAL A 73 -14.22 -7.52 0.29
CA VAL A 73 -13.77 -6.14 0.16
C VAL A 73 -12.72 -5.85 1.21
N THR A 74 -11.59 -5.27 0.79
CA THR A 74 -10.58 -4.72 1.69
C THR A 74 -10.60 -3.19 1.62
N VAL A 75 -10.79 -2.54 2.77
CA VAL A 75 -10.75 -1.08 2.89
C VAL A 75 -9.42 -0.66 3.51
N PHE A 76 -8.75 0.29 2.86
CA PHE A 76 -7.46 0.83 3.28
C PHE A 76 -7.46 2.36 3.27
N GLY A 77 -7.00 2.98 4.36
CA GLY A 77 -6.87 4.43 4.47
C GLY A 77 -5.54 4.90 3.90
N SER A 78 -5.53 5.47 2.69
CA SER A 78 -4.32 5.91 1.98
C SER A 78 -4.12 7.45 2.01
N GLN A 79 -2.87 7.88 2.16
CA GLN A 79 -2.43 9.26 1.92
C GLN A 79 -2.55 9.66 0.42
N GLY A 80 -2.43 8.68 -0.47
CA GLY A 80 -2.39 8.87 -1.92
C GLY A 80 -1.66 7.73 -2.60
N SER A 81 -1.51 7.83 -3.92
CA SER A 81 -0.77 6.85 -4.73
C SER A 81 0.58 7.42 -5.14
N LEU A 82 1.66 6.70 -4.85
CA LEU A 82 3.00 6.94 -5.37
C LEU A 82 3.25 5.94 -6.51
N ASN A 83 3.43 6.44 -7.73
CA ASN A 83 3.80 5.60 -8.86
C ASN A 83 5.29 5.25 -8.77
N LEU A 84 5.60 3.97 -8.88
CA LEU A 84 6.95 3.41 -8.83
C LEU A 84 7.27 2.81 -10.18
N THR A 85 8.45 3.06 -10.72
CA THR A 85 8.89 2.53 -12.02
C THR A 85 10.15 1.69 -11.86
N ASN A 86 10.22 0.62 -12.63
CA ASN A 86 11.45 -0.10 -12.90
C ASN A 86 11.40 -0.64 -14.33
N VAL A 87 12.46 -0.35 -15.10
CA VAL A 87 12.57 -0.74 -16.51
C VAL A 87 13.73 -1.69 -16.76
N THR A 88 14.52 -2.01 -15.73
CA THR A 88 15.81 -2.70 -15.89
C THR A 88 15.93 -3.97 -15.05
N CYS A 89 15.46 -3.98 -13.80
CA CYS A 89 15.61 -5.14 -12.93
C CYS A 89 14.84 -6.35 -13.46
N LYS A 90 15.50 -7.51 -13.49
CA LYS A 90 14.96 -8.80 -13.97
C LYS A 90 14.95 -9.90 -12.92
N THR A 91 15.37 -9.59 -11.70
CA THR A 91 15.37 -10.50 -10.54
C THR A 91 14.47 -9.93 -9.45
N ALA A 92 13.93 -10.80 -8.60
CA ALA A 92 13.16 -10.45 -7.43
C ALA A 92 13.93 -9.49 -6.51
N GLU A 93 15.17 -9.84 -6.18
CA GLU A 93 16.06 -9.04 -5.32
C GLU A 93 16.26 -7.62 -5.86
N GLY A 94 16.59 -7.50 -7.16
CA GLY A 94 16.83 -6.20 -7.78
C GLY A 94 15.58 -5.34 -7.83
N LEU A 95 14.45 -5.93 -8.25
CA LEU A 95 13.17 -5.23 -8.34
C LEU A 95 12.67 -4.78 -6.96
N LEU A 96 12.62 -5.70 -6.00
CA LEU A 96 12.12 -5.41 -4.64
C LEU A 96 13.03 -4.43 -3.90
N SER A 97 14.33 -4.41 -4.21
CA SER A 97 15.24 -3.38 -3.71
C SER A 97 14.81 -1.98 -4.12
N VAL A 98 14.60 -1.74 -5.41
CA VAL A 98 14.18 -0.42 -5.92
C VAL A 98 12.81 -0.01 -5.36
N LEU A 99 11.87 -0.97 -5.25
CA LEU A 99 10.56 -0.70 -4.65
C LEU A 99 10.69 -0.34 -3.17
N ALA A 100 11.50 -1.07 -2.40
CA ALA A 100 11.71 -0.82 -0.97
C ALA A 100 12.34 0.56 -0.69
N ASP A 101 13.34 0.99 -1.48
CA ASP A 101 13.94 2.34 -1.38
C ASP A 101 12.90 3.46 -1.55
N SER A 102 11.83 3.18 -2.30
CA SER A 102 10.77 4.16 -2.54
C SER A 102 9.76 4.25 -1.38
N LEU A 103 9.70 3.22 -0.52
CA LEU A 103 8.74 3.15 0.60
C LEU A 103 9.26 3.82 1.88
N ASP A 104 10.57 3.89 2.08
CA ASP A 104 11.19 4.27 3.35
C ASP A 104 11.45 5.78 3.53
N SER A 105 10.80 6.60 2.70
CA SER A 105 10.91 8.06 2.72
C SER A 105 10.59 8.65 4.11
N PRO A 106 11.42 9.56 4.66
CA PRO A 106 11.11 10.26 5.91
C PRO A 106 9.79 11.04 5.91
N ALA A 107 9.25 11.37 4.74
CA ALA A 107 7.98 12.08 4.59
C ALA A 107 6.75 11.15 4.57
N THR A 108 6.92 9.85 4.79
CA THR A 108 5.82 8.89 4.79
C THR A 108 4.94 9.03 6.04
N ASN A 109 3.62 8.99 5.84
CA ASN A 109 2.67 8.88 6.95
C ASN A 109 2.79 7.56 7.74
N MET A 110 3.48 6.55 7.21
CA MET A 110 3.75 5.31 7.93
C MET A 110 4.46 5.57 9.27
N LEU A 111 5.28 6.62 9.37
CA LEU A 111 6.07 6.96 10.57
C LEU A 111 5.30 7.78 11.62
N ASN A 112 4.06 8.19 11.35
CA ASN A 112 3.29 9.09 12.23
C ASN A 112 2.67 8.39 13.47
N GLY A 113 2.85 7.07 13.60
CA GLY A 113 2.43 6.27 14.75
C GLY A 113 3.49 5.25 15.13
N HIS A 114 3.22 4.43 16.15
CA HIS A 114 4.09 3.32 16.57
C HIS A 114 4.37 2.35 15.39
N PRO A 115 5.55 1.69 15.30
CA PRO A 115 5.91 0.74 14.24
C PRO A 115 4.80 -0.19 13.74
N GLY A 116 4.03 -0.79 14.67
CA GLY A 116 2.93 -1.73 14.38
C GLY A 116 1.55 -1.10 14.11
N SER A 117 1.45 0.22 13.99
CA SER A 117 0.14 0.92 14.01
C SER A 117 -0.56 1.06 12.65
N ALA A 118 0.12 0.76 11.55
CA ALA A 118 -0.35 1.07 10.20
C ALA A 118 0.09 0.02 9.18
N GLU A 119 -0.42 0.08 7.96
CA GLU A 119 -0.04 -0.83 6.87
C GLU A 119 0.27 -0.04 5.60
N ILE A 120 1.10 -0.57 4.71
CA ILE A 120 1.36 -0.02 3.37
C ILE A 120 0.72 -0.96 2.36
N LEU A 121 0.01 -0.41 1.38
CA LEU A 121 -0.48 -1.18 0.23
C LEU A 121 0.46 -0.99 -0.96
N LEU A 122 1.10 -2.07 -1.41
CA LEU A 122 1.91 -2.14 -2.62
C LEU A 122 1.14 -2.91 -3.70
N VAL A 123 0.76 -2.22 -4.75
CA VAL A 123 0.07 -2.78 -5.92
C VAL A 123 1.08 -3.03 -7.01
N LEU A 124 1.34 -4.29 -7.33
CA LEU A 124 2.26 -4.70 -8.39
C LEU A 124 1.49 -4.88 -9.70
N CYS A 125 2.11 -4.49 -10.82
CA CYS A 125 1.66 -4.98 -12.12
C CYS A 125 1.94 -6.48 -12.26
N PRO A 126 1.21 -7.20 -13.14
CA PRO A 126 1.45 -8.62 -13.38
C PRO A 126 2.90 -8.93 -13.78
N ASP A 127 3.54 -8.08 -14.59
CA ASP A 127 4.92 -8.28 -15.03
C ASP A 127 5.91 -8.28 -13.85
N PHE A 128 5.73 -7.40 -12.86
CA PHE A 128 6.56 -7.37 -11.64
C PHE A 128 6.32 -8.58 -10.75
N ALA A 129 5.05 -8.98 -10.58
CA ALA A 129 4.72 -10.19 -9.84
C ALA A 129 5.35 -11.43 -10.50
N ALA A 130 5.34 -11.50 -11.83
CA ALA A 130 5.96 -12.58 -12.59
C ALA A 130 7.49 -12.62 -12.46
N ILE A 131 8.17 -11.47 -12.41
CA ILE A 131 9.61 -11.41 -12.12
C ILE A 131 9.91 -12.01 -10.74
N ILE A 132 9.13 -11.62 -9.73
CA ILE A 132 9.35 -12.08 -8.34
C ILE A 132 9.10 -13.59 -8.24
N ALA A 133 7.95 -14.07 -8.73
CA ALA A 133 7.61 -15.48 -8.70
C ALA A 133 8.51 -16.34 -9.63
N GLY A 134 9.07 -15.74 -10.68
CA GLY A 134 10.02 -16.38 -11.59
C GLY A 134 11.33 -16.80 -10.91
N ASP A 135 11.75 -16.05 -9.89
CA ASP A 135 12.86 -16.43 -9.00
C ASP A 135 12.43 -17.38 -7.87
N GLY A 136 11.18 -17.85 -7.90
CA GLY A 136 10.62 -18.79 -6.93
C GLY A 136 10.12 -18.15 -5.63
N TRP A 137 10.03 -16.82 -5.55
CA TRP A 137 9.63 -16.13 -4.32
C TRP A 137 8.11 -16.11 -4.14
N SER A 138 7.68 -16.48 -2.94
CA SER A 138 6.31 -16.27 -2.47
C SER A 138 6.04 -14.77 -2.21
N VAL A 139 4.78 -14.42 -1.97
CA VAL A 139 4.45 -13.06 -1.57
C VAL A 139 4.98 -12.75 -0.17
N GLU A 140 5.06 -13.75 0.70
CA GLU A 140 5.66 -13.66 2.02
C GLU A 140 7.17 -13.40 1.94
N ASP A 141 7.89 -14.06 1.01
CA ASP A 141 9.30 -13.79 0.76
C ASP A 141 9.51 -12.34 0.29
N ALA A 142 8.63 -11.84 -0.58
CA ALA A 142 8.69 -10.45 -1.05
C ALA A 142 8.43 -9.45 0.09
N GLN A 143 7.45 -9.72 0.97
CA GLN A 143 7.17 -8.92 2.16
C GLN A 143 8.35 -8.91 3.13
N GLU A 144 8.93 -10.09 3.39
CA GLU A 144 10.09 -10.24 4.26
C GLU A 144 11.30 -9.50 3.70
N PHE A 145 11.58 -9.62 2.41
CA PHE A 145 12.68 -8.90 1.78
C PHE A 145 12.54 -7.37 1.92
N ILE A 146 11.36 -6.82 1.60
CA ILE A 146 11.09 -5.38 1.75
C ILE A 146 11.24 -4.97 3.22
N TYR A 147 10.71 -5.76 4.16
CA TYR A 147 10.83 -5.49 5.58
C TYR A 147 12.30 -5.47 6.04
N GLN A 148 13.08 -6.49 5.70
CA GLN A 148 14.51 -6.57 6.05
C GLN A 148 15.29 -5.35 5.54
N ARG A 149 14.93 -4.83 4.37
CA ARG A 149 15.56 -3.66 3.76
C ARG A 149 15.12 -2.33 4.38
N THR A 150 13.95 -2.28 5.01
CA THR A 150 13.34 -1.05 5.55
C THR A 150 13.19 -1.02 7.07
N LYS A 151 13.58 -2.09 7.78
CA LYS A 151 13.54 -2.18 9.25
C LYS A 151 14.63 -1.38 9.97
N ALA A 152 15.65 -0.92 9.25
CA ALA A 152 16.85 -0.31 9.82
C ALA A 152 17.23 1.00 9.10
N ILE A 153 16.27 1.91 8.90
CA ILE A 153 16.54 3.22 8.28
C ILE A 153 17.47 4.00 9.23
N PRO A 154 18.66 4.46 8.80
CA PRO A 154 19.55 5.20 9.68
C PRO A 154 18.87 6.45 10.25
N LEU A 155 18.94 6.66 11.56
CA LEU A 155 18.38 7.83 12.24
C LEU A 155 18.96 9.14 11.66
N SER A 156 20.18 9.08 11.12
CA SER A 156 20.85 10.19 10.42
C SER A 156 20.14 10.65 9.13
N ARG A 157 19.26 9.84 8.54
CA ARG A 157 18.39 10.27 7.42
C ARG A 157 17.29 11.24 7.85
N PHE A 158 17.02 11.33 9.16
CA PHE A 158 16.00 12.19 9.72
C PHE A 158 16.64 13.46 10.31
N PRO A 159 16.14 14.66 9.95
CA PRO A 159 16.51 15.90 10.63
C PRO A 159 16.34 15.79 12.14
N LYS A 160 17.23 16.41 12.91
CA LYS A 160 17.24 16.31 14.38
C LYS A 160 15.93 16.82 15.00
N GLU A 161 15.25 17.73 14.33
CA GLU A 161 13.94 18.28 14.69
C GLU A 161 12.84 17.21 14.71
N MET A 162 12.99 16.14 13.94
CA MET A 162 12.04 15.01 13.92
C MET A 162 12.27 14.02 15.08
N HIS A 163 13.46 14.03 15.71
CA HIS A 163 13.84 12.99 16.67
C HIS A 163 12.90 12.94 17.88
N PRO A 164 12.51 14.06 18.53
CA PRO A 164 11.56 14.01 19.65
C PRO A 164 10.19 13.43 19.25
N PHE A 165 9.74 13.70 18.02
CA PHE A 165 8.50 13.13 17.50
C PHE A 165 8.62 11.62 17.32
N LEU A 166 9.70 11.15 16.69
CA LEU A 166 9.96 9.72 16.47
C LEU A 166 10.13 8.98 17.80
N GLU A 167 10.84 9.57 18.77
CA GLU A 167 11.00 9.04 20.12
C GLU A 167 9.64 8.91 20.83
N GLY A 168 8.81 9.95 20.77
CA GLY A 168 7.44 9.92 21.30
C GLY A 168 6.49 8.94 20.59
N LYS A 169 6.90 8.37 19.44
CA LYS A 169 6.21 7.27 18.74
C LYS A 169 6.90 5.93 18.91
N GLU A 170 7.94 5.83 19.74
CA GLU A 170 8.73 4.62 19.95
C GLU A 170 9.31 4.07 18.63
N ARG A 171 9.68 4.97 17.72
CA ARG A 171 10.24 4.64 16.40
C ARG A 171 11.76 4.48 16.42
N ILE A 172 12.44 5.06 17.39
CA ILE A 172 13.90 5.02 17.48
C ILE A 172 14.31 3.73 18.21
N VAL A 173 15.05 2.87 17.53
CA VAL A 173 15.63 1.64 18.08
C VAL A 173 17.15 1.75 17.90
N GLY A 174 17.86 2.17 18.94
CA GLY A 174 19.29 2.49 18.82
C GLY A 174 19.51 3.67 17.87
N ASP A 175 20.23 3.45 16.79
CA ASP A 175 20.55 4.43 15.74
C ASP A 175 19.71 4.27 14.48
N VAL A 176 18.61 3.50 14.53
CA VAL A 176 17.73 3.25 13.39
C VAL A 176 16.26 3.53 13.68
N VAL A 177 15.50 3.69 12.60
CA VAL A 177 14.06 3.92 12.57
C VAL A 177 13.40 2.84 11.69
N PRO A 178 12.69 1.85 12.26
CA PRO A 178 11.98 0.86 11.46
C PRO A 178 10.77 1.45 10.73
N LEU A 179 10.61 1.14 9.44
CA LEU A 179 9.42 1.51 8.66
C LEU A 179 8.16 0.77 9.16
N ALA A 180 8.30 -0.52 9.44
CA ALA A 180 7.26 -1.41 9.94
C ALA A 180 7.81 -2.26 11.11
N ALA A 181 6.92 -2.85 11.90
CA ALA A 181 7.25 -3.80 12.96
C ALA A 181 7.37 -5.26 12.47
N HIS A 182 6.66 -5.63 11.39
CA HIS A 182 6.71 -6.97 10.81
C HIS A 182 6.36 -6.94 9.30
N PRO A 183 6.79 -7.95 8.51
CA PRO A 183 6.58 -7.99 7.05
C PRO A 183 5.11 -7.91 6.63
N GLY A 184 4.20 -8.53 7.40
CA GLY A 184 2.77 -8.52 7.10
C GLY A 184 2.11 -7.13 7.04
N GLN A 185 2.78 -6.06 7.50
CA GLN A 185 2.29 -4.69 7.34
C GLN A 185 2.46 -4.15 5.90
N ILE A 186 3.20 -4.84 5.04
CA ILE A 186 3.35 -4.52 3.62
C ILE A 186 2.36 -5.39 2.87
N ILE A 187 1.16 -4.89 2.62
CA ILE A 187 0.14 -5.60 1.86
C ILE A 187 0.53 -5.55 0.38
N ILE A 188 0.82 -6.70 -0.21
CA ILE A 188 1.11 -6.81 -1.64
C ILE A 188 -0.12 -7.36 -2.35
N VAL A 189 -0.57 -6.71 -3.43
CA VAL A 189 -1.62 -7.21 -4.32
C VAL A 189 -1.19 -7.06 -5.78
N VAL A 190 -1.73 -7.90 -6.66
CA VAL A 190 -1.48 -7.80 -8.11
C VAL A 190 -2.71 -7.23 -8.77
N ALA A 191 -2.53 -6.15 -9.53
CA ALA A 191 -3.59 -5.55 -10.32
C ALA A 191 -2.97 -4.77 -11.49
N GLY A 192 -3.76 -4.41 -12.50
CA GLY A 192 -3.29 -3.47 -13.52
C GLY A 192 -3.48 -3.94 -14.94
N GLY A 193 -2.50 -3.63 -15.78
CA GLY A 193 -2.43 -4.01 -17.18
C GLY A 193 -1.10 -4.70 -17.47
N LEU A 194 -1.02 -5.39 -18.60
CA LEU A 194 0.20 -6.02 -19.11
C LEU A 194 1.14 -5.02 -19.76
N GLY A 195 2.41 -5.41 -19.93
CA GLY A 195 3.46 -4.51 -20.41
C GLY A 195 3.80 -3.44 -19.37
N GLY A 196 3.54 -3.74 -18.10
CA GLY A 196 3.66 -2.81 -17.00
C GLY A 196 5.09 -2.71 -16.50
N LEU A 197 5.64 -1.50 -16.50
CA LEU A 197 6.92 -1.16 -15.87
C LEU A 197 6.72 -0.48 -14.51
N HIS A 198 5.52 -0.62 -13.92
CA HIS A 198 5.08 0.20 -12.81
C HIS A 198 4.41 -0.59 -11.69
N ALA A 199 4.70 -0.18 -10.46
CA ALA A 199 3.91 -0.49 -9.27
C ALA A 199 3.29 0.81 -8.72
N VAL A 200 2.38 0.66 -7.77
CA VAL A 200 1.84 1.79 -6.99
C VAL A 200 1.98 1.48 -5.50
N ALA A 201 2.62 2.37 -4.77
CA ALA A 201 2.63 2.35 -3.32
C ALA A 201 1.59 3.31 -2.75
N CYS A 202 0.84 2.85 -1.78
CA CYS A 202 -0.17 3.60 -1.05
C CYS A 202 0.23 3.59 0.43
N HIS A 203 0.88 4.66 0.87
CA HIS A 203 1.19 4.85 2.29
C HIS A 203 -0.10 5.16 3.09
N PRO A 204 -0.17 4.73 4.35
CA PRO A 204 -1.38 4.86 5.14
C PRO A 204 -1.64 6.32 5.52
N PHE A 205 -2.82 6.61 6.07
CA PHE A 205 -3.02 7.78 6.91
C PHE A 205 -2.78 7.42 8.38
N ALA A 206 -1.57 7.65 8.89
CA ALA A 206 -1.14 7.34 10.26
C ALA A 206 -1.63 5.95 10.72
N TYR A 207 -2.40 5.85 11.81
CA TYR A 207 -2.88 4.63 12.48
C TYR A 207 -3.92 3.80 11.69
N SER A 208 -3.77 3.68 10.37
CA SER A 208 -4.71 2.99 9.49
C SER A 208 -4.26 1.57 9.16
N LYS A 209 -5.04 0.58 9.59
CA LYS A 209 -4.93 -0.83 9.17
C LYS A 209 -6.05 -1.18 8.21
N ALA A 210 -5.74 -2.01 7.22
CA ALA A 210 -6.68 -2.48 6.23
C ALA A 210 -7.63 -3.52 6.82
N VAL A 211 -8.94 -3.33 6.61
CA VAL A 211 -9.97 -4.27 7.07
C VAL A 211 -10.54 -5.02 5.89
N THR A 212 -10.53 -6.35 5.96
CA THR A 212 -11.17 -7.24 4.97
C THR A 212 -12.46 -7.80 5.53
N ARG A 213 -13.51 -7.83 4.70
CA ARG A 213 -14.80 -8.46 4.99
C ARG A 213 -15.27 -9.23 3.78
N THR A 214 -15.71 -10.46 4.00
CA THR A 214 -16.46 -11.23 2.99
C THR A 214 -17.80 -10.55 2.74
N ILE A 215 -18.30 -10.68 1.51
CA ILE A 215 -19.60 -10.15 1.08
C ILE A 215 -20.40 -11.30 0.48
N ALA A 216 -21.69 -11.38 0.85
CA ALA A 216 -22.63 -12.25 0.17
C ALA A 216 -22.94 -11.66 -1.20
N VAL A 217 -22.83 -12.47 -2.24
CA VAL A 217 -23.20 -12.12 -3.63
C VAL A 217 -24.60 -12.63 -3.91
#